data_AF-A0A3C0WEI3-F1
#
_entry.id   AF-A0A3C0WEI3-F1
#
_cell.length_a   1.000
_cell.length_b   1.000
_cell.length_c   1.000
_cell.angle_alpha   90.00
_cell.angle_beta   90.00
_cell.angle_gamma   90.00
#
_symmetry.space_group_name_H-M   'P 1'
#
loop_
_entity.id
_entity.type
_entity.pdbx_description
1 polymer ?
#
loop_
_entity_poly.entity_id
_entity_poly.type
_entity_poly.pdbx_seq_one_letter_code
_entity_poly.pdbx_strand_id
1 'polypeptide(L)'
;MRSVMICRWVSAVLLTLIGIETVTAQDAISVDEPVVEVQVEPGLLKEPRDGRLYVLFSKSLAREPRQGPSWFGPEPFYGIQLKAVQDGKTYVVDDESDGFPGAISELAAGTYAVQAIFDH
;
A
#
# COMPACT_ATOMS: atom_id res chain seq x y z
N MET A 1 -27.29 -1.22 22.58
CA MET A 1 -26.86 -1.53 23.97
C MET A 1 -27.01 -3.03 24.20
N ARG A 2 -25.89 -3.71 24.50
CA ARG A 2 -25.74 -5.03 25.14
C ARG A 2 -26.51 -6.22 24.53
N SER A 3 -25.80 -7.13 23.86
CA SER A 3 -25.52 -8.44 24.47
C SER A 3 -24.70 -9.35 23.56
N VAL A 4 -23.60 -9.80 24.15
CA VAL A 4 -22.68 -10.85 23.70
C VAL A 4 -23.45 -12.18 23.55
N MET A 5 -23.39 -12.81 22.38
CA MET A 5 -23.84 -14.20 22.18
C MET A 5 -22.65 -15.15 22.38
N ILE A 6 -22.55 -15.73 23.58
CA ILE A 6 -21.68 -16.87 23.90
C ILE A 6 -22.46 -18.14 23.57
N CYS A 7 -22.07 -18.88 22.54
CA CYS A 7 -22.59 -20.22 22.27
C CYS A 7 -21.68 -21.25 22.95
N ARG A 8 -22.10 -21.77 24.11
CA ARG A 8 -21.48 -22.92 24.78
C ARG A 8 -22.20 -24.18 24.33
N TRP A 9 -21.49 -25.11 23.72
CA TRP A 9 -21.83 -26.53 23.76
C TRP A 9 -20.59 -27.29 24.18
N VAL A 10 -20.57 -27.69 25.45
CA VAL A 10 -19.63 -28.66 26.00
C VAL A 10 -20.39 -29.98 26.06
N SER A 11 -19.92 -31.00 25.35
CA SER A 11 -20.25 -32.38 25.64
C SER A 11 -18.97 -33.19 25.61
N ALA A 12 -18.71 -33.83 26.73
CA ALA A 12 -17.49 -34.53 27.08
C ALA A 12 -17.40 -35.89 26.38
N VAL A 13 -16.20 -36.27 25.91
CA VAL A 13 -15.76 -37.67 25.87
C VAL A 13 -14.28 -37.74 26.27
N LEU A 14 -14.00 -38.73 27.11
CA LEU A 14 -12.79 -38.95 27.88
C LEU A 14 -11.76 -39.80 27.09
N LEU A 15 -10.48 -39.40 27.16
CA LEU A 15 -9.25 -40.21 27.12
C LEU A 15 -8.97 -41.12 25.91
N THR A 16 -8.07 -40.69 25.00
CA THR A 16 -6.74 -41.30 24.72
C THR A 16 -6.16 -40.80 23.39
N LEU A 17 -4.82 -40.75 23.35
CA LEU A 17 -3.92 -40.46 22.22
C LEU A 17 -3.70 -38.99 21.83
N ILE A 18 -2.47 -38.57 22.13
CA ILE A 18 -1.75 -37.39 21.68
C ILE A 18 -1.84 -37.31 20.15
N GLY A 19 -2.68 -36.41 19.65
CA GLY A 19 -2.60 -35.89 18.29
C GLY A 19 -2.19 -34.43 18.37
N ILE A 20 -0.91 -34.16 18.15
CA ILE A 20 -0.46 -32.79 17.82
C ILE A 20 -0.95 -32.55 16.40
N GLU A 21 -2.07 -31.86 16.24
CA GLU A 21 -2.43 -31.27 14.95
C GLU A 21 -1.61 -30.00 14.82
N THR A 22 -0.43 -30.12 14.20
CA THR A 22 0.26 -28.95 13.66
C THR A 22 -0.61 -28.35 12.57
N VAL A 23 -1.41 -27.34 12.92
CA VAL A 23 -1.94 -26.40 11.94
C VAL A 23 -0.75 -25.60 11.44
N THR A 24 -0.17 -26.03 10.32
CA THR A 24 0.64 -25.14 9.50
C THR A 24 -0.33 -24.16 8.84
N ALA A 25 -0.51 -23.00 9.47
CA ALA A 25 -0.97 -21.83 8.73
C ALA A 25 0.10 -21.56 7.68
N GLN A 26 -0.20 -21.93 6.46
CA GLN A 26 0.60 -21.63 5.30
C GLN A 26 0.33 -20.17 5.00
N ASP A 27 1.08 -19.27 5.64
CA ASP A 27 1.28 -17.92 5.12
C ASP A 27 1.98 -18.10 3.78
N ALA A 28 1.18 -18.37 2.75
CA ALA A 28 1.58 -18.07 1.40
C ALA A 28 1.66 -16.54 1.36
N ILE A 29 2.88 -16.02 1.54
CA ILE A 29 3.20 -14.68 1.09
C ILE A 29 3.01 -14.77 -0.43
N SER A 30 1.82 -14.45 -0.91
CA SER A 30 1.67 -13.99 -2.28
C SER A 30 2.59 -12.79 -2.36
N VAL A 31 3.64 -12.91 -3.16
CA VAL A 31 4.39 -11.74 -3.60
C VAL A 31 3.49 -11.10 -4.64
N ASP A 32 2.38 -10.54 -4.18
CA ASP A 32 1.58 -9.65 -5.00
C ASP A 32 2.52 -8.51 -5.39
N GLU A 33 2.49 -8.18 -6.68
CA GLU A 33 3.31 -7.09 -7.22
C GLU A 33 3.04 -5.83 -6.37
N PRO A 34 4.09 -5.08 -6.00
CA PRO A 34 3.93 -3.91 -5.16
C PRO A 34 3.02 -2.88 -5.84
N VAL A 35 1.86 -2.66 -5.24
CA VAL A 35 0.89 -1.65 -5.65
C VAL A 35 0.83 -0.56 -4.59
N VAL A 36 0.75 0.70 -5.02
CA VAL A 36 0.52 1.84 -4.12
C VAL A 36 -0.86 2.43 -4.36
N GLU A 37 -1.67 2.41 -3.31
CA GLU A 37 -2.96 3.08 -3.29
C GLU A 37 -2.81 4.47 -2.66
N VAL A 38 -3.23 5.50 -3.40
CA VAL A 38 -3.23 6.89 -2.94
C VAL A 38 -4.67 7.36 -2.82
N GLN A 39 -5.13 7.53 -1.59
CA GLN A 39 -6.44 8.10 -1.30
C GLN A 39 -6.36 9.62 -1.18
N VAL A 40 -7.24 10.33 -1.89
CA VAL A 40 -7.45 11.76 -1.70
C VAL A 40 -8.37 11.94 -0.50
N GLU A 41 -7.87 12.51 0.59
CA GLU A 41 -8.68 12.81 1.76
C GLU A 41 -9.86 13.74 1.43
N PRO A 42 -11.05 13.51 2.00
CA PRO A 42 -12.18 14.41 1.84
C PRO A 42 -11.85 15.84 2.28
N GLY A 43 -12.17 16.82 1.44
CA GLY A 43 -11.93 18.25 1.66
C GLY A 43 -10.60 18.77 1.13
N LEU A 44 -9.74 17.93 0.51
CA LEU A 44 -8.49 18.39 -0.12
C LEU A 44 -8.76 19.15 -1.42
N LEU A 45 -9.74 18.75 -2.20
CA LEU A 45 -10.11 19.38 -3.48
C LEU A 45 -11.46 20.08 -3.36
N LYS A 46 -11.52 21.33 -3.83
CA LYS A 46 -12.78 22.10 -3.87
C LYS A 46 -13.72 21.64 -4.99
N GLU A 47 -13.14 21.12 -6.06
CA GLU A 47 -13.82 20.65 -7.27
C GLU A 47 -12.95 19.59 -7.96
N PRO A 48 -13.51 18.75 -8.84
CA PRO A 48 -12.72 17.79 -9.58
C PRO A 48 -11.61 18.44 -10.41
N ARG A 49 -10.41 17.85 -10.43
CA ARG A 49 -9.23 18.38 -11.12
C ARG A 49 -8.54 17.35 -12.00
N ASP A 50 -8.05 17.80 -13.15
CA ASP A 50 -7.07 17.04 -13.92
C ASP A 50 -5.68 17.34 -13.38
N GLY A 51 -4.77 16.36 -13.43
CA GLY A 51 -3.42 16.57 -12.96
C GLY A 51 -2.60 15.30 -13.01
N ARG A 52 -1.34 15.39 -12.59
CA ARG A 52 -0.45 14.23 -12.51
C ARG A 52 -0.19 13.88 -11.05
N LEU A 53 -0.41 12.62 -10.72
CA LEU A 53 -0.03 12.08 -9.41
C LEU A 53 1.38 11.52 -9.53
N TYR A 54 2.26 11.94 -8.64
CA TYR A 54 3.59 11.38 -8.45
C TYR A 54 3.69 10.70 -7.09
N VAL A 55 4.34 9.54 -7.03
CA VAL A 55 4.70 8.87 -5.80
C VAL A 55 6.20 8.74 -5.75
N LEU A 56 6.81 9.40 -4.78
CA LEU A 56 8.26 9.48 -4.62
C LEU A 56 8.71 8.60 -3.46
N PHE A 57 9.80 7.90 -3.67
CA PHE A 57 10.40 6.99 -2.70
C PHE A 57 11.79 7.48 -2.33
N SER A 58 12.15 7.37 -1.05
CA SER A 58 13.49 7.68 -0.56
C SER A 58 13.93 6.62 0.43
N LYS A 59 15.18 6.16 0.30
CA LYS A 59 15.81 5.32 1.35
C LYS A 59 16.37 6.17 2.49
N SER A 60 16.52 7.47 2.27
CA SER A 60 16.94 8.41 3.30
C SER A 60 15.72 8.89 4.10
N LEU A 61 15.76 8.70 5.42
CA LEU A 61 14.77 9.26 6.34
C LEU A 61 15.15 10.67 6.83
N ALA A 62 16.31 11.19 6.41
CA ALA A 62 16.81 12.49 6.86
C ALA A 62 16.17 13.68 6.13
N ARG A 63 15.46 13.45 5.02
CA ARG A 63 14.82 14.48 4.20
C ARG A 63 13.49 13.97 3.65
N GLU A 64 12.61 14.90 3.28
CA GLU A 64 11.35 14.56 2.61
C GLU A 64 11.61 14.02 1.19
N PRO A 65 10.91 12.97 0.72
CA PRO A 65 11.10 12.41 -0.63
C PRO A 65 10.96 13.43 -1.77
N ARG A 66 10.10 14.46 -1.64
CA ARG A 66 9.97 15.54 -2.64
C ARG A 66 11.23 16.38 -2.86
N GLN A 67 12.18 16.33 -1.94
CA GLN A 67 13.48 16.99 -2.06
C GLN A 67 14.53 16.08 -2.76
N GLY A 68 14.08 14.88 -3.15
CA GLY A 68 14.89 13.70 -3.41
C GLY A 68 15.44 13.59 -4.81
N PRO A 69 14.68 13.02 -5.77
CA PRO A 69 15.25 12.58 -7.02
C PRO A 69 15.88 13.76 -7.74
N SER A 70 17.19 13.69 -7.87
CA SER A 70 18.00 14.70 -8.53
C SER A 70 18.85 14.00 -9.57
N TRP A 71 19.35 14.77 -10.54
CA TRP A 71 20.17 14.23 -11.61
C TRP A 71 21.40 13.43 -11.12
N PHE A 72 21.94 13.79 -9.95
CA PHE A 72 23.16 13.19 -9.40
C PHE A 72 22.90 12.17 -8.28
N GLY A 73 21.63 12.00 -7.90
CA GLY A 73 21.18 11.05 -6.89
C GLY A 73 19.73 10.73 -7.16
N PRO A 74 19.46 9.97 -8.24
CA PRO A 74 18.09 9.62 -8.58
C PRO A 74 17.57 8.65 -7.53
N GLU A 75 16.31 8.83 -7.16
CA GLU A 75 15.58 7.92 -6.28
C GLU A 75 14.32 7.45 -7.02
N PRO A 76 13.74 6.29 -6.69
CA PRO A 76 12.59 5.79 -7.42
C PRO A 76 11.40 6.73 -7.31
N PHE A 77 10.73 6.95 -8.43
CA PHE A 77 9.47 7.67 -8.45
C PHE A 77 8.61 7.18 -9.61
N TYR A 78 7.30 7.25 -9.40
CA TYR A 78 6.32 6.75 -10.34
C TYR A 78 5.23 7.81 -10.51
N GLY A 79 4.59 7.85 -11.68
CA GLY A 79 3.53 8.81 -11.92
C GLY A 79 2.47 8.33 -12.89
N ILE A 80 1.26 8.82 -12.66
CA ILE A 80 0.09 8.53 -13.49
C ILE A 80 -0.62 9.83 -13.84
N GLN A 81 -1.08 9.93 -15.08
CA GLN A 81 -1.94 11.03 -15.52
C GLN A 81 -3.37 10.75 -15.08
N LEU A 82 -3.96 11.65 -14.30
CA LEU A 82 -5.33 11.52 -13.82
C LEU A 82 -6.24 12.55 -14.46
N LYS A 83 -7.52 12.18 -14.55
CA LYS A 83 -8.62 13.00 -15.08
C LYS A 83 -9.75 13.07 -14.07
N ALA A 84 -10.31 14.26 -13.87
CA ALA A 84 -11.41 14.50 -12.95
C ALA A 84 -11.22 13.87 -11.56
N VAL A 85 -10.04 14.08 -10.97
CA VAL A 85 -9.68 13.61 -9.63
C VAL A 85 -10.66 14.18 -8.62
N GLN A 86 -11.25 13.31 -7.82
CA GLN A 86 -12.23 13.63 -6.79
C GLN A 86 -11.73 13.29 -5.39
N ASP A 87 -12.25 14.04 -4.42
CA ASP A 87 -12.10 13.75 -3.00
C ASP A 87 -12.70 12.40 -2.59
N GLY A 88 -12.07 11.76 -1.62
CA GLY A 88 -12.46 10.44 -1.09
C GLY A 88 -12.17 9.28 -2.04
N LYS A 89 -11.61 9.53 -3.23
CA LYS A 89 -11.25 8.49 -4.20
C LYS A 89 -9.82 8.01 -3.99
N THR A 90 -9.62 6.74 -4.26
CA THR A 90 -8.32 6.08 -4.30
C THR A 90 -7.88 5.91 -5.74
N TYR A 91 -6.62 6.23 -6.01
CA TYR A 91 -5.95 5.99 -7.28
C TYR A 91 -4.81 5.01 -7.08
N VAL A 92 -4.56 4.19 -8.09
CA VAL A 92 -3.62 3.08 -8.02
C VAL A 92 -2.39 3.40 -8.86
N VAL A 93 -1.22 3.19 -8.27
CA VAL A 93 0.08 3.24 -8.95
C VAL A 93 0.66 1.83 -8.93
N ASP A 94 0.69 1.22 -10.09
CA ASP A 94 1.15 -0.14 -10.38
C ASP A 94 2.13 -0.15 -11.58
N ASP A 95 2.39 -1.31 -12.15
CA ASP A 95 3.32 -1.51 -13.27
C ASP A 95 2.90 -0.81 -14.58
N GLU A 96 1.65 -0.34 -14.70
CA GLU A 96 1.22 0.47 -15.86
C GLU A 96 1.64 1.94 -15.73
N SER A 97 2.15 2.35 -14.56
CA SER A 97 2.57 3.72 -14.29
C SER A 97 3.89 4.08 -14.97
N ASP A 98 4.07 5.37 -15.29
CA ASP A 98 5.39 5.86 -15.71
C ASP A 98 6.35 5.76 -14.54
N GLY A 99 7.46 5.03 -14.68
CA GLY A 99 8.37 4.74 -13.56
C GLY A 99 9.85 5.01 -13.85
N PHE A 100 10.61 5.29 -12.79
CA PHE A 100 12.06 5.23 -12.78
C PHE A 100 12.53 4.50 -11.50
N PRO A 101 13.55 3.63 -11.56
CA PRO A 101 14.35 3.26 -12.74
C PRO A 101 13.70 2.22 -13.66
N GLY A 102 12.54 1.70 -13.31
CA GLY A 102 11.80 0.67 -14.02
C GLY A 102 10.35 0.63 -13.55
N ALA A 103 9.70 -0.53 -13.66
CA ALA A 103 8.35 -0.73 -13.14
C ALA A 103 8.35 -0.81 -11.60
N ILE A 104 7.19 -0.62 -10.96
CA ILE A 104 7.13 -0.63 -9.50
C ILE A 104 7.39 -2.03 -8.92
N SER A 105 7.05 -3.08 -9.66
CA SER A 105 7.40 -4.48 -9.34
C SER A 105 8.89 -4.76 -9.29
N GLU A 106 9.69 -3.95 -9.97
CA GLU A 106 11.15 -4.03 -9.97
C GLU A 106 11.78 -3.21 -8.82
N LEU A 107 10.97 -2.53 -8.00
CA LEU A 107 11.46 -1.77 -6.86
C LEU A 107 12.19 -2.71 -5.90
N ALA A 108 13.50 -2.46 -5.72
CA ALA A 108 14.32 -3.26 -4.82
C ALA A 108 13.72 -3.30 -3.41
N ALA A 109 13.65 -4.49 -2.82
CA ALA A 109 13.14 -4.66 -1.45
C ALA A 109 13.89 -3.76 -0.44
N GLY A 110 13.14 -3.20 0.49
CA GLY A 110 13.68 -2.36 1.55
C GLY A 110 12.64 -1.43 2.16
N THR A 111 13.07 -0.67 3.16
CA THR A 111 12.25 0.37 3.77
C THR A 111 12.41 1.67 3.01
N TYR A 112 11.28 2.30 2.68
CA TYR A 112 11.23 3.60 2.00
C TYR A 112 10.39 4.59 2.80
N ALA A 113 10.83 5.84 2.85
CA ALA A 113 9.93 6.96 3.03
C ALA A 113 9.19 7.17 1.70
N VAL A 114 7.87 7.34 1.76
CA VAL A 114 7.01 7.49 0.59
C VAL A 114 6.24 8.79 0.69
N GLN A 115 6.13 9.53 -0.41
CA GLN A 115 5.34 10.75 -0.48
C GLN A 115 4.59 10.83 -1.80
N ALA A 116 3.27 11.03 -1.71
CA ALA A 116 2.44 11.34 -2.86
C ALA A 116 2.35 12.85 -3.08
N ILE A 117 2.42 13.30 -4.34
CA ILE A 117 2.27 14.70 -4.75
C ILE A 117 1.31 14.74 -5.94
N PHE A 118 0.27 15.56 -5.83
CA PHE A 118 -0.66 15.81 -6.93
C PHE A 118 -0.43 17.21 -7.52
N ASP A 119 0.05 17.24 -8.77
CA ASP A 119 0.37 18.46 -9.53
C ASP A 119 -0.79 18.80 -10.48
N HIS A 120 -1.45 19.94 -10.24
CA HIS A 120 -2.70 20.36 -10.88
C HIS A 120 -2.90 21.88 -10.90
#